data_AF-A0A966YG16-F1
#
_entry.id   AF-A0A966YG16-F1
#
_cell.length_a   1.000
_cell.length_b   1.000
_cell.length_c   1.000
_cell.angle_alpha   90.00
_cell.angle_beta   90.00
_cell.angle_gamma   90.00
#
_symmetry.space_group_name_H-M   'P 1'
#
loop_
_entity.id
_entity.type
_entity.pdbx_description
1 polymer ?
#
loop_
_entity_poly.entity_id
_entity_poly.type
_entity_poly.pdbx_seq_one_letter_code
_entity_poly.pdbx_strand_id
1 'polypeptide(L)'
;MPVDDLDLALEAIARVPILLVATDYDGTLSPIVANPEDARPVRESIIALRALASLSGTHCAVISGRSLSDLANLSALDGQIMLVGSHGSEFDQDFVRTLTKQQIALRQQVLD
;
A
#
# COMPACT_ATOMS: atom_id res chain seq x y z
N MET A 1 22.52 1.62 24.49
CA MET A 1 22.59 1.03 23.14
C MET A 1 22.71 2.19 22.17
N PRO A 2 23.56 2.12 21.12
CA PRO A 2 23.49 3.12 20.06
C PRO A 2 22.09 3.04 19.47
N VAL A 3 21.42 4.19 19.31
CA VAL A 3 20.16 4.24 18.58
C VAL A 3 20.51 3.96 17.13
N ASP A 4 19.85 2.97 16.53
CA ASP A 4 20.08 2.63 15.12
C ASP A 4 19.65 3.82 14.24
N ASP A 5 20.36 4.05 13.14
CA ASP A 5 19.99 5.08 12.15
C ASP A 5 18.57 4.82 11.62
N LEU A 6 18.18 3.55 11.53
CA LEU A 6 16.82 3.15 11.19
C LEU A 6 15.79 3.61 12.23
N ASP A 7 16.09 3.47 13.52
CA ASP A 7 15.16 3.88 14.59
C ASP A 7 14.93 5.39 14.53
N LEU A 8 15.99 6.18 14.32
CA LEU A 8 15.88 7.63 14.16
C LEU A 8 15.04 8.02 12.93
N ALA A 9 15.23 7.33 11.81
CA ALA A 9 14.44 7.57 10.61
C ALA A 9 12.95 7.23 10.80
N LEU A 10 12.66 6.12 11.50
CA LEU A 10 11.29 5.71 11.84
C LEU A 10 10.62 6.70 12.79
N GLU A 11 11.34 7.20 13.80
CA GLU A 11 10.81 8.23 14.69
C GLU A 11 10.51 9.54 13.97
N ALA A 12 11.37 9.92 13.01
CA ALA A 12 11.18 11.14 12.23
C ALA A 12 9.96 11.02 11.31
N ILE A 13 9.83 9.91 10.57
CA ILE A 13 8.71 9.72 9.64
C ILE A 13 7.38 9.54 10.38
N ALA A 14 7.37 8.94 11.58
CA ALA A 14 6.14 8.78 12.36
C ALA A 14 5.52 10.10 12.86
N ARG A 15 6.25 11.22 12.79
CA ARG A 15 5.79 12.55 13.22
C ARG A 15 5.20 13.40 12.08
N VAL A 16 5.25 12.92 10.83
CA VAL A 16 4.70 13.69 9.72
C VAL A 16 3.16 13.78 9.86
N PRO A 17 2.53 14.91 9.51
CA PRO A 17 1.09 15.06 9.67
C PRO A 17 0.28 14.17 8.71
N ILE A 18 0.86 13.82 7.56
CA ILE A 18 0.26 12.92 6.57
C ILE A 18 1.34 11.95 6.09
N LEU A 19 1.14 10.66 6.33
CA LEU A 19 2.05 9.58 5.97
C LEU A 19 1.40 8.67 4.93
N LEU A 20 2.13 8.36 3.86
CA LEU A 20 1.78 7.28 2.94
C LEU A 20 2.75 6.10 3.14
N VAL A 21 2.20 4.94 3.45
CA VAL A 21 2.91 3.66 3.46
C VAL A 21 2.45 2.86 2.25
N ALA A 22 3.28 2.84 1.20
CA ALA A 22 3.03 2.05 0.00
C ALA A 22 4.01 0.87 -0.05
N THR A 23 3.49 -0.33 -0.31
CA THR A 23 4.28 -1.57 -0.27
C THR A 23 3.96 -2.46 -1.47
N ASP A 24 4.97 -3.20 -1.93
CA ASP A 24 4.78 -4.25 -2.94
C ASP A 24 4.16 -5.50 -2.28
N TYR A 25 3.61 -6.41 -3.08
CA TYR A 25 3.07 -7.66 -2.61
C TYR A 25 4.09 -8.80 -2.63
N ASP A 26 4.56 -9.20 -3.82
CA ASP A 26 5.42 -10.36 -4.01
C ASP A 26 6.86 -10.08 -3.58
N GLY A 27 7.41 -10.92 -2.72
CA GLY A 27 8.73 -10.70 -2.12
C GLY A 27 8.77 -9.63 -1.03
N THR A 28 7.65 -8.99 -0.71
CA THR A 28 7.55 -7.98 0.34
C THR A 28 6.54 -8.38 1.42
N LEU A 29 5.24 -8.39 1.10
CA LEU A 29 4.20 -8.88 2.03
C LEU A 29 4.06 -10.40 1.99
N SER A 30 4.34 -11.01 0.85
CA SER A 30 4.34 -12.45 0.62
C SER A 30 5.74 -12.91 0.21
N PRO A 31 6.20 -14.12 0.60
CA PRO A 31 7.43 -14.67 0.05
C PRO A 31 7.33 -14.87 -1.48
N ILE A 32 8.48 -14.83 -2.16
CA ILE A 32 8.59 -15.28 -3.55
C ILE A 32 8.51 -16.80 -3.56
N VAL A 33 7.53 -17.34 -4.28
CA VAL A 33 7.27 -18.78 -4.40
C VAL A 33 7.24 -19.20 -5.87
N ALA A 34 7.44 -20.49 -6.14
CA ALA A 34 7.48 -21.02 -7.51
C ALA A 34 6.13 -20.94 -8.23
N ASN A 35 5.03 -21.20 -7.50
CA ASN A 35 3.68 -21.07 -8.02
C ASN A 35 3.08 -19.74 -7.52
N PRO A 36 2.77 -18.78 -8.40
CA PRO A 36 2.24 -17.48 -7.98
C PRO A 36 0.94 -17.55 -7.18
N GLU A 37 0.14 -18.59 -7.37
CA GLU A 37 -1.11 -18.83 -6.63
C GLU A 37 -0.92 -19.26 -5.18
N ASP A 38 0.30 -19.63 -4.78
CA ASP A 38 0.68 -20.03 -3.41
C ASP A 38 1.27 -18.86 -2.61
N ALA A 39 1.44 -17.69 -3.23
CA ALA A 39 1.98 -16.49 -2.60
C ALA A 39 0.95 -15.95 -1.58
N ARG A 40 1.00 -16.44 -0.34
CA ARG A 40 0.18 -15.97 0.77
C ARG A 40 0.96 -14.94 1.59
N PRO A 41 0.31 -13.85 2.03
CA PRO A 41 1.01 -12.84 2.81
C PRO A 41 1.38 -13.38 4.19
N VAL A 42 2.51 -12.90 4.70
CA VAL A 42 2.93 -13.14 6.07
C VAL A 42 1.94 -12.46 7.01
N ARG A 43 1.43 -13.21 7.99
CA ARG A 43 0.38 -12.76 8.91
C ARG A 43 0.78 -11.46 9.63
N GLU A 44 2.02 -11.39 10.08
CA GLU A 44 2.58 -10.24 10.80
C GLU A 44 2.59 -8.98 9.94
N SER A 45 2.92 -9.10 8.66
CA SER A 45 2.91 -7.99 7.71
C SER A 45 1.51 -7.43 7.51
N ILE A 46 0.50 -8.30 7.41
CA ILE A 46 -0.91 -7.88 7.32
C ILE A 46 -1.37 -7.17 8.60
N ILE A 47 -1.00 -7.69 9.77
CA ILE A 47 -1.34 -7.06 11.05
C ILE A 47 -0.70 -5.67 11.15
N ALA A 48 0.57 -5.54 10.80
CA ALA A 48 1.27 -4.27 10.83
C ALA A 48 0.66 -3.25 9.86
N LEU A 49 0.36 -3.67 8.63
CA LEU A 49 -0.23 -2.80 7.62
C LEU A 49 -1.64 -2.33 8.02
N ARG A 50 -2.46 -3.22 8.59
CA ARG A 50 -3.78 -2.85 9.13
C ARG A 50 -3.67 -1.90 10.33
N ALA A 51 -2.70 -2.10 11.21
CA ALA A 51 -2.46 -1.19 12.32
C ALA A 51 -2.10 0.22 11.82
N LEU A 52 -1.20 0.31 10.82
CA LEU A 52 -0.83 1.59 10.19
C LEU A 52 -2.03 2.25 9.50
N ALA A 53 -2.84 1.49 8.76
CA ALA A 53 -4.02 2.00 8.08
C ALA A 53 -5.11 2.53 9.04
N SER A 54 -5.09 2.10 10.30
CA SER A 54 -6.02 2.57 11.33
C SER A 54 -5.61 3.90 11.97
N LEU A 55 -4.38 4.36 11.74
CA LEU A 55 -3.86 5.60 12.32
C LEU A 55 -4.38 6.82 11.54
N SER A 56 -4.81 7.84 12.28
CA SER A 56 -5.23 9.11 11.67
C SER A 56 -4.07 9.76 10.93
N GLY A 57 -4.32 10.23 9.71
CA GLY A 57 -3.28 10.83 8.86
C GLY A 57 -2.31 9.83 8.23
N THR A 58 -2.50 8.52 8.43
CA THR A 58 -1.71 7.48 7.75
C THR A 58 -2.56 6.77 6.70
N HIS A 59 -2.04 6.73 5.49
CA HIS A 59 -2.66 6.06 4.35
C HIS A 59 -1.80 4.86 3.96
N CYS A 60 -2.43 3.72 3.70
CA CYS A 60 -1.73 2.50 3.31
C CYS A 60 -2.16 2.06 1.91
N ALA A 61 -1.20 1.59 1.11
CA ALA A 61 -1.45 1.04 -0.22
C ALA A 61 -0.60 -0.21 -0.48
N VAL A 62 -1.19 -1.20 -1.13
CA VAL A 62 -0.47 -2.34 -1.72
C VAL A 62 -0.48 -2.19 -3.23
N ILE A 63 0.70 -2.08 -3.83
CA ILE A 63 0.89 -1.88 -5.26
C ILE A 63 1.56 -3.14 -5.81
N SER A 64 0.88 -3.85 -6.71
CA SER A 64 1.36 -5.14 -7.22
C SER A 64 1.32 -5.20 -8.75
N GLY A 65 2.20 -6.04 -9.30
CA GLY A 65 2.12 -6.46 -10.69
C GLY A 65 0.94 -7.41 -10.99
N ARG A 66 0.34 -8.02 -9.95
CA ARG A 66 -0.83 -8.89 -10.07
C ARG A 66 -2.08 -8.13 -10.50
N SER A 67 -3.04 -8.80 -11.15
CA SER A 67 -4.36 -8.20 -11.38
C SER A 67 -4.99 -7.79 -10.05
N LEU A 68 -5.84 -6.77 -10.06
CA LEU A 68 -6.50 -6.30 -8.82
C LEU A 68 -7.33 -7.42 -8.18
N SER A 69 -8.01 -8.24 -9.00
CA SER A 69 -8.77 -9.39 -8.52
C SER A 69 -7.89 -10.44 -7.83
N ASP A 70 -6.74 -10.78 -8.42
CA ASP A 70 -5.83 -11.75 -7.81
C ASP A 70 -5.24 -11.20 -6.51
N LEU A 71 -4.86 -9.92 -6.52
CA LEU A 71 -4.33 -9.25 -5.34
C LEU A 71 -5.35 -9.24 -4.19
N ALA A 72 -6.61 -8.88 -4.46
CA ALA A 72 -7.66 -8.88 -3.45
C ALA A 72 -7.91 -10.29 -2.88
N ASN A 73 -8.00 -11.29 -3.76
CA ASN A 73 -8.23 -12.68 -3.36
C ASN A 73 -7.09 -13.25 -2.50
N LEU A 74 -5.83 -12.99 -2.88
CA LEU A 74 -4.66 -13.57 -2.21
C LEU A 74 -4.27 -12.84 -0.93
N SER A 75 -4.43 -11.52 -0.91
CA SER A 75 -4.05 -10.71 0.25
C SER A 75 -5.08 -10.76 1.38
N ALA A 76 -6.36 -11.02 1.05
CA ALA A 76 -7.49 -10.86 1.97
C ALA A 76 -7.47 -9.50 2.69
N LEU A 77 -6.97 -8.47 2.01
CA LEU A 77 -7.00 -7.08 2.44
C LEU A 77 -8.26 -6.42 1.86
N ASP A 78 -8.95 -5.66 2.71
CA ASP A 78 -10.13 -4.90 2.36
C ASP A 78 -10.17 -3.56 3.10
N GLY A 79 -11.04 -2.65 2.66
CA GLY A 79 -11.37 -1.42 3.38
C GLY A 79 -10.29 -0.34 3.35
N GLN A 80 -9.62 -0.11 4.49
CA GLN A 80 -8.75 1.07 4.73
C GLN A 80 -7.41 1.03 3.98
N ILE A 81 -7.06 -0.10 3.36
CA ILE A 81 -5.82 -0.28 2.60
C ILE A 81 -6.17 -0.27 1.11
N MET A 82 -5.57 0.67 0.38
CA MET A 82 -5.77 0.78 -1.05
C MET A 82 -5.08 -0.37 -1.78
N LEU A 83 -5.81 -1.05 -2.67
CA LEU A 83 -5.23 -2.06 -3.55
C LEU A 83 -5.05 -1.51 -4.96
N VAL A 84 -3.85 -1.69 -5.48
CA VAL A 84 -3.46 -1.27 -6.83
C VAL A 84 -2.85 -2.46 -7.56
N GLY A 85 -3.52 -2.89 -8.63
CA GLY A 85 -3.12 -4.02 -9.46
C GLY A 85 -2.52 -3.59 -10.80
N SER A 86 -2.12 -4.60 -11.59
CA SER A 86 -1.61 -4.47 -12.95
C SER A 86 -0.51 -3.40 -13.08
N HIS A 87 0.45 -3.42 -12.15
CA HIS A 87 1.58 -2.48 -12.08
C HIS A 87 1.17 -1.00 -11.93
N GLY A 88 0.04 -0.72 -11.27
CA GLY A 88 -0.46 0.66 -11.16
C GLY A 88 -1.59 1.01 -12.12
N SER A 89 -2.01 0.07 -12.97
CA SER A 89 -3.03 0.32 -13.99
C SER A 89 -4.46 0.10 -13.48
N GLU A 90 -4.63 -0.74 -12.45
CA GLU A 90 -5.93 -1.05 -11.85
C GLU A 90 -5.99 -0.54 -10.42
N PHE A 91 -7.10 0.09 -10.06
CA PHE A 91 -7.35 0.62 -8.73
C PHE A 91 -8.67 0.09 -8.21
N ASP A 92 -8.76 -0.07 -6.90
CA ASP A 92 -10.06 -0.26 -6.27
C ASP A 92 -11.05 0.85 -6.70
N GLN A 93 -12.31 0.47 -6.93
CA GLN A 93 -13.35 1.31 -7.54
C GLN A 93 -13.61 2.60 -6.76
N ASP A 94 -13.34 2.60 -5.45
CA ASP A 94 -13.49 3.78 -4.61
C ASP A 94 -12.46 4.87 -4.92
N PHE A 95 -11.24 4.51 -5.37
CA PHE A 95 -10.17 5.48 -5.65
C PHE A 95 -10.47 6.42 -6.81
N VAL A 96 -10.94 5.87 -7.94
CA VAL A 96 -11.24 6.65 -9.15
C VAL A 96 -12.39 7.64 -8.89
N ARG A 97 -13.25 7.36 -7.90
CA ARG A 97 -14.39 8.20 -7.54
C ARG A 97 -14.06 9.28 -6.50
N THR A 98 -12.91 9.21 -5.82
CA THR A 98 -12.53 10.15 -4.75
C THR A 98 -11.73 11.38 -5.18
N LEU A 99 -11.26 11.48 -6.43
CA LEU A 99 -10.50 12.66 -6.85
C LEU A 99 -11.42 13.87 -6.97
N THR A 100 -11.16 14.87 -6.14
CA THR A 100 -11.79 16.19 -6.28
C THR A 100 -11.44 16.80 -7.64
N LYS A 101 -12.26 17.73 -8.12
CA LYS A 101 -12.00 18.45 -9.38
C LYS A 101 -10.61 19.09 -9.41
N GLN A 102 -10.13 19.55 -8.26
CA GLN A 102 -8.80 20.14 -8.11
C GLN A 102 -7.68 19.10 -8.25
N GLN A 103 -7.85 17.91 -7.69
CA GLN A 103 -6.88 16.82 -7.83
C GLN A 103 -6.84 16.26 -9.26
N ILE A 104 -7.99 16.23 -9.96
CA ILE A 104 -8.05 15.84 -11.38
C ILE A 104 -7.26 16.83 -12.25
N ALA A 105 -7.44 18.14 -12.01
CA ALA A 105 -6.70 19.17 -12.74
C ALA A 105 -5.18 19.08 -12.48
N LEU A 106 -4.78 18.82 -11.22
CA LEU A 106 -3.36 18.67 -10.88
C LEU A 106 -2.74 17.43 -11.52
N ARG A 107 -3.46 16.30 -11.56
CA ARG A 107 -3.00 15.09 -12.24
C ARG A 107 -2.68 15.36 -13.71
N GLN A 108 -3.53 16.12 -14.40
CA GLN A 108 -3.29 16.46 -15.82
C GLN A 108 -2.02 17.29 -15.99
N GLN A 109 -1.75 18.25 -15.11
CA GLN A 109 -0.54 19.08 -15.18
C GLN A 109 0.77 18.34 -14.90
N VAL A 110 0.75 17.22 -14.17
CA VAL A 110 1.95 16.45 -13.81
C VAL A 110 2.31 15.39 -14.86
N LEU A 111 1.34 14.97 -15.67
CA LEU A 111 1.51 13.94 -16.70
C LEU A 111 1.87 14.51 -18.09
N ASP A 112 1.80 15.83 -18.24
CA ASP A 112 2.29 16.60 -19.40
C ASP A 112 3.72 17.13 -19.14
#